data_AF-A0A3P8WHH2-F1
#
_entry.id   AF-A0A3P8WHH2-F1
#
_cell.length_a   1.000
_cell.length_b   1.000
_cell.length_c   1.000
_cell.angle_alpha   90.00
_cell.angle_beta   90.00
_cell.angle_gamma   90.00
#
_symmetry.space_group_name_H-M   'P 1'
#
loop_
_entity.id
_entity.type
_entity.pdbx_description
1 polymer ?
#
loop_
_entity_poly.entity_id
_entity_poly.type
_entity_poly.pdbx_seq_one_letter_code
_entity_poly.pdbx_strand_id
1 'polypeptide(L)'
;MPVPPPPPPPAPPPTFALANTEKPALNRNEQQGRSALLSDISKGARLKKTVTNDRSGPLLAEPKGGGRGGAGGGGGGGGGRGGGGGGGSVGGGAGLGGLFAGGMPKLRSATNRDATGIIVNSFILALKKKMMITVDKCQSILTTPKKNERSALKSPDHIIF
;
A
#
# COMPACT_ATOMS: atom_id res chain seq x y z
N MET A 1 -14.83 -35.84 -54.52
CA MET A 1 -15.55 -34.64 -54.07
C MET A 1 -14.52 -33.66 -53.53
N PRO A 2 -14.38 -32.43 -54.06
CA PRO A 2 -13.47 -31.45 -53.47
C PRO A 2 -13.93 -31.13 -52.04
N VAL A 3 -12.98 -31.07 -51.10
CA VAL A 3 -13.26 -30.77 -49.70
C VAL A 3 -13.71 -29.31 -49.59
N PRO A 4 -14.83 -29.01 -48.91
CA PRO A 4 -15.28 -27.63 -48.77
C PRO A 4 -14.22 -26.81 -48.01
N PRO A 5 -13.97 -25.54 -48.42
CA PRO A 5 -13.01 -24.70 -47.73
C PRO A 5 -13.42 -24.51 -46.26
N PRO A 6 -12.45 -24.49 -45.32
CA PRO A 6 -12.76 -24.34 -43.91
C PRO A 6 -13.47 -23.01 -43.65
N PRO A 7 -14.44 -22.97 -42.71
CA PRO A 7 -15.13 -21.73 -42.36
C PRO A 7 -14.16 -20.72 -41.77
N PRO A 8 -14.36 -19.41 -42.03
CA PRO A 8 -13.51 -18.36 -41.49
C PRO A 8 -13.59 -18.36 -39.95
N PRO A 9 -12.48 -18.04 -39.25
CA PRO A 9 -12.46 -18.01 -37.81
C PRO A 9 -13.42 -16.95 -37.25
N PRO A 10 -14.07 -17.20 -36.10
CA PRO A 10 -14.94 -16.23 -35.44
C PRO A 10 -14.15 -14.96 -35.05
N ALA A 11 -14.79 -13.80 -35.20
CA ALA A 11 -14.18 -12.53 -34.87
C ALA A 11 -13.76 -12.48 -33.38
N PRO A 12 -12.59 -11.90 -33.05
CA PRO A 12 -12.12 -11.82 -31.68
C PRO A 12 -13.09 -10.96 -30.83
N PRO A 13 -13.29 -11.31 -29.54
CA PRO A 13 -14.16 -10.56 -28.65
C PRO A 13 -13.65 -9.13 -28.46
N PRO A 14 -14.54 -8.13 -28.29
CA PRO A 14 -14.14 -6.76 -28.04
C PRO A 14 -13.34 -6.67 -26.74
N THR A 15 -12.07 -6.31 -26.86
CA THR A 15 -11.15 -6.11 -25.75
C THR A 15 -11.37 -4.72 -25.16
N PHE A 16 -12.05 -4.66 -24.01
CA PHE A 16 -12.20 -3.44 -23.19
C PHE A 16 -10.85 -2.88 -22.64
N ALA A 17 -9.72 -3.55 -22.92
CA ALA A 17 -8.38 -3.16 -22.52
C ALA A 17 -7.62 -2.31 -23.57
N LEU A 18 -8.23 -2.01 -24.73
CA LEU A 18 -7.66 -1.12 -25.74
C LEU A 18 -8.05 0.34 -25.49
N ALA A 19 -7.62 0.90 -24.36
CA ALA A 19 -7.59 2.35 -24.22
C ALA A 19 -6.44 2.88 -25.09
N ASN A 20 -6.76 3.24 -26.34
CA ASN A 20 -6.04 4.14 -27.22
C ASN A 20 -4.50 4.17 -27.00
N THR A 21 -3.82 3.13 -27.47
CA THR A 21 -2.34 3.05 -27.49
C THR A 21 -1.73 3.84 -28.63
N GLU A 22 -2.56 4.43 -29.51
CA GLU A 22 -2.08 5.28 -30.58
C GLU A 22 -1.76 6.66 -30.03
N LYS A 23 -0.53 7.11 -30.27
CA LYS A 23 -0.10 8.44 -29.89
C LYS A 23 -1.07 9.45 -30.52
N PRO A 24 -1.69 10.35 -29.73
CA PRO A 24 -2.57 11.37 -30.29
C PRO A 24 -1.88 12.09 -31.44
N ALA A 25 -2.42 11.98 -32.65
CA ALA A 25 -1.91 12.67 -33.83
C ALA A 25 -2.32 14.14 -33.73
N LEU A 26 -1.49 14.92 -33.04
CA LEU A 26 -1.73 16.33 -32.81
C LEU A 26 -1.13 17.15 -33.94
N ASN A 27 -1.84 18.17 -34.40
CA ASN A 27 -1.28 19.14 -35.32
C ASN A 27 -0.19 19.98 -34.62
N ARG A 28 0.61 20.75 -35.39
CA ARG A 28 1.78 21.47 -34.86
C ARG A 28 1.44 22.42 -33.69
N ASN A 29 0.28 23.07 -33.76
CA ASN A 29 -0.17 24.02 -32.74
C ASN A 29 -0.62 23.29 -31.45
N GLU A 30 -1.35 22.19 -31.57
CA GLU A 30 -1.74 21.33 -30.45
C GLU A 30 -0.53 20.66 -29.78
N GLN A 31 0.48 20.28 -30.55
CA GLN A 31 1.70 19.67 -30.02
C GLN A 31 2.51 20.66 -29.16
N GLN A 32 2.56 21.93 -29.57
CA GLN A 32 3.16 23.01 -28.78
C GLN A 32 2.36 23.26 -27.49
N GLY A 33 1.04 23.37 -27.59
CA GLY A 33 0.15 23.51 -26.42
C GLY A 33 0.28 22.33 -25.44
N ARG A 34 0.37 21.10 -25.94
CA ARG A 34 0.58 19.90 -25.13
C ARG A 34 1.93 19.91 -24.44
N SER A 35 2.99 20.33 -25.12
CA SER A 35 4.34 20.36 -24.54
C SER A 35 4.44 21.33 -23.36
N ALA A 36 3.80 22.50 -23.49
CA ALA A 36 3.65 23.45 -22.39
C ALA A 36 2.81 22.87 -21.24
N LEU A 37 1.64 22.30 -21.56
CA LEU A 37 0.77 21.66 -20.58
C LEU A 37 1.47 20.54 -19.80
N LEU A 38 2.21 19.66 -20.47
CA LEU A 38 2.97 18.57 -19.82
C LEU A 38 4.05 19.12 -18.90
N SER A 39 4.68 20.23 -19.29
CA SER A 39 5.67 20.92 -18.44
C SER A 39 5.00 21.48 -17.17
N ASP A 40 3.82 22.07 -17.29
CA ASP A 40 3.10 22.63 -16.14
C ASP A 40 2.51 21.54 -15.23
N ILE A 41 2.07 20.40 -15.78
CA ILE A 41 1.71 19.19 -15.01
C ILE A 41 2.92 18.68 -14.22
N SER A 42 4.09 18.63 -14.87
CA SER A 42 5.33 18.15 -14.23
C SER A 42 5.82 19.08 -13.11
N LYS A 43 5.60 20.41 -13.25
CA LYS A 43 5.85 21.38 -12.17
C LYS A 43 4.84 21.27 -11.04
N GLY A 44 3.61 20.83 -11.34
CA GLY A 44 2.51 20.73 -10.41
C GLY A 44 1.85 22.08 -10.10
N ALA A 45 0.65 22.03 -9.51
CA ALA A 45 -0.12 23.21 -9.12
C ALA A 45 -0.57 23.12 -7.66
N ARG A 46 -0.56 24.25 -6.96
CA ARG A 46 -1.09 24.33 -5.59
C ARG A 46 -2.60 24.44 -5.64
N LEU A 47 -3.29 23.41 -5.15
CA LEU A 47 -4.75 23.40 -5.05
C LEU A 47 -5.22 23.99 -3.72
N LYS A 48 -6.42 24.56 -3.71
CA LYS A 48 -7.09 25.05 -2.49
C LYS A 48 -7.52 23.85 -1.64
N LYS A 49 -7.61 24.06 -0.32
CA LYS A 49 -8.16 23.04 0.58
C LYS A 49 -9.68 22.98 0.40
N THR A 50 -10.19 21.77 0.28
CA THR A 50 -11.61 21.46 0.17
C THR A 50 -11.94 20.35 1.16
N VAL A 51 -13.11 20.42 1.79
CA VAL A 51 -13.64 19.31 2.60
C VAL A 51 -14.09 18.21 1.64
N THR A 52 -13.49 17.03 1.72
CA THR A 52 -13.88 15.86 0.93
C THR A 52 -14.85 15.00 1.73
N ASN A 53 -16.07 14.81 1.24
CA ASN A 53 -17.01 13.85 1.79
C ASN A 53 -16.83 12.49 1.08
N ASP A 54 -15.86 11.70 1.55
CA ASP A 54 -15.56 10.37 1.01
C ASP A 54 -16.50 9.31 1.64
N ARG A 55 -17.33 8.69 0.80
CA ARG A 55 -18.27 7.62 1.18
C ARG A 55 -17.87 6.25 0.58
N SER A 56 -16.61 6.09 0.19
CA SER A 56 -16.09 4.83 -0.37
C SER A 56 -15.77 3.77 0.69
N GLY A 57 -15.76 4.15 1.98
CA GLY A 57 -15.49 3.22 3.08
C GLY A 57 -16.54 2.10 3.20
N PRO A 58 -16.15 0.90 3.68
CA PRO A 58 -17.07 -0.22 3.84
C PRO A 58 -18.12 0.08 4.91
N LEU A 59 -19.38 -0.23 4.60
CA LEU A 59 -20.47 -0.15 5.57
C LEU A 59 -20.42 -1.36 6.49
N LEU A 60 -19.79 -1.20 7.65
CA LEU A 60 -19.85 -2.20 8.71
C LEU A 60 -21.22 -2.11 9.38
N ALA A 61 -22.16 -2.93 8.92
CA ALA A 61 -23.34 -3.23 9.69
C ALA A 61 -22.90 -4.09 10.88
N GLU A 62 -22.81 -3.49 12.07
CA GLU A 62 -22.60 -4.19 13.33
C GLU A 62 -23.61 -5.35 13.42
N PRO A 63 -23.17 -6.63 13.48
CA PRO A 63 -24.04 -7.67 13.99
C PRO A 63 -24.29 -7.32 15.45
N LYS A 64 -25.54 -6.96 15.75
CA LYS A 64 -26.04 -6.68 17.09
C LYS A 64 -25.59 -7.77 18.07
N GLY A 65 -24.63 -7.45 18.94
CA GLY A 65 -24.28 -8.30 20.08
C GLY A 65 -22.77 -8.45 20.28
N GLY A 66 -22.25 -7.75 21.28
CA GLY A 66 -20.84 -7.67 21.58
C GLY A 66 -20.19 -8.96 22.04
N GLY A 67 -18.86 -8.92 22.09
CA GLY A 67 -18.05 -9.99 22.65
C GLY A 67 -16.58 -9.70 22.42
N ARG A 68 -15.84 -9.64 23.52
CA ARG A 68 -14.41 -9.33 23.62
C ARG A 68 -13.57 -10.28 22.76
N GLY A 69 -12.37 -9.81 22.41
CA GLY A 69 -11.44 -10.53 21.57
C GLY A 69 -10.97 -11.87 22.11
N GLY A 70 -10.17 -12.55 21.30
CA GLY A 70 -9.50 -13.78 21.72
C GLY A 70 -9.34 -14.74 20.56
N ALA A 71 -8.12 -15.20 20.38
CA ALA A 71 -7.71 -16.22 19.43
C ALA A 71 -8.40 -17.58 19.67
N GLY A 72 -8.49 -18.38 18.61
CA GLY A 72 -8.14 -19.80 18.66
C GLY A 72 -9.26 -20.84 18.56
N GLY A 73 -9.08 -21.75 17.59
CA GLY A 73 -9.48 -23.17 17.58
C GLY A 73 -10.98 -23.49 17.48
N GLY A 74 -11.46 -24.53 16.80
CA GLY A 74 -10.86 -25.65 16.09
C GLY A 74 -11.89 -26.81 16.00
N GLY A 75 -11.81 -27.62 14.92
CA GLY A 75 -12.38 -28.99 14.80
C GLY A 75 -13.83 -29.11 14.29
N GLY A 76 -14.20 -30.04 13.40
CA GLY A 76 -13.50 -31.15 12.75
C GLY A 76 -14.50 -32.02 11.93
N GLY A 77 -13.99 -33.04 11.21
CA GLY A 77 -14.84 -34.16 10.75
C GLY A 77 -14.35 -35.00 9.55
N GLY A 78 -13.75 -36.17 9.84
CA GLY A 78 -13.73 -37.40 9.01
C GLY A 78 -12.58 -37.53 8.00
N GLY A 79 -11.74 -38.58 7.96
CA GLY A 79 -11.78 -39.92 8.54
C GLY A 79 -11.41 -40.94 7.46
N GLY A 80 -10.23 -41.55 7.54
CA GLY A 80 -9.82 -42.61 6.59
C GLY A 80 -8.39 -43.10 6.87
N ARG A 81 -8.27 -44.38 7.21
CA ARG A 81 -7.13 -45.02 7.89
C ARG A 81 -6.18 -45.72 6.92
N GLY A 82 -4.92 -45.87 7.35
CA GLY A 82 -3.98 -46.93 6.97
C GLY A 82 -3.29 -46.73 5.63
N GLY A 83 -2.01 -47.00 5.42
CA GLY A 83 -1.02 -47.72 6.21
C GLY A 83 -0.05 -48.37 5.22
N GLY A 84 1.26 -48.19 5.43
CA GLY A 84 2.31 -49.12 5.00
C GLY A 84 2.57 -49.35 3.50
N GLY A 85 3.73 -48.86 3.03
CA GLY A 85 4.77 -49.69 2.42
C GLY A 85 4.56 -50.26 1.00
N GLY A 86 5.61 -50.10 0.18
CA GLY A 86 5.97 -51.08 -0.84
C GLY A 86 5.63 -50.66 -2.27
N GLY A 87 6.61 -50.82 -3.15
CA GLY A 87 6.57 -50.39 -4.54
C GLY A 87 5.56 -51.13 -5.41
N GLY A 88 5.42 -50.64 -6.64
CA GLY A 88 4.65 -51.31 -7.67
C GLY A 88 3.96 -50.35 -8.60
N SER A 89 4.55 -50.15 -9.77
CA SER A 89 3.85 -49.68 -10.97
C SER A 89 2.56 -50.48 -11.16
N VAL A 90 1.40 -49.82 -11.27
CA VAL A 90 0.45 -49.89 -12.40
C VAL A 90 -0.87 -49.20 -12.05
N GLY A 91 -1.31 -48.30 -12.94
CA GLY A 91 -2.72 -48.12 -13.33
C GLY A 91 -3.71 -47.54 -12.31
N GLY A 92 -4.25 -46.37 -12.64
CA GLY A 92 -5.65 -46.04 -12.30
C GLY A 92 -5.88 -45.14 -11.10
N GLY A 93 -5.34 -43.91 -11.13
CA GLY A 93 -5.84 -42.81 -10.30
C GLY A 93 -6.37 -41.72 -11.22
N ALA A 94 -7.67 -41.42 -11.15
CA ALA A 94 -8.31 -40.33 -11.86
C ALA A 94 -7.72 -38.97 -11.42
N GLY A 95 -6.58 -38.60 -12.01
CA GLY A 95 -5.89 -37.33 -11.81
C GLY A 95 -6.05 -36.48 -13.05
N LEU A 96 -6.64 -35.30 -12.87
CA LEU A 96 -6.84 -34.22 -13.85
C LEU A 96 -5.84 -34.28 -15.02
N GLY A 97 -6.34 -34.68 -16.19
CA GLY A 97 -5.57 -35.31 -17.26
C GLY A 97 -4.29 -34.58 -17.65
N GLY A 98 -3.16 -35.30 -17.64
CA GLY A 98 -1.92 -35.07 -18.42
C GLY A 98 -1.15 -33.76 -18.28
N LEU A 99 -1.80 -32.67 -17.88
CA LEU A 99 -1.32 -31.28 -17.95
C LEU A 99 -0.19 -30.99 -16.93
N PHE A 100 -0.12 -31.80 -15.87
CA PHE A 100 0.91 -31.70 -14.84
C PHE A 100 1.74 -32.98 -14.69
N ALA A 101 1.74 -33.86 -15.69
CA ALA A 101 2.54 -35.10 -15.65
C ALA A 101 4.05 -34.84 -15.47
N GLY A 102 4.52 -33.63 -15.78
CA GLY A 102 5.89 -33.16 -15.52
C GLY A 102 6.11 -32.38 -14.22
N GLY A 103 5.11 -32.31 -13.33
CA GLY A 103 5.16 -31.51 -12.09
C GLY A 103 4.90 -30.02 -12.32
N MET A 104 4.39 -29.32 -11.29
CA MET A 104 4.04 -27.91 -11.37
C MET A 104 5.30 -27.02 -11.31
N PRO A 105 5.50 -26.08 -12.27
CA PRO A 105 6.64 -25.18 -12.25
C PRO A 105 6.68 -24.35 -10.96
N LYS A 106 7.75 -24.51 -10.18
CA LYS A 106 7.92 -23.80 -8.90
C LYS A 106 8.57 -22.44 -9.14
N LEU A 107 7.87 -21.38 -8.73
CA LEU A 107 8.36 -20.01 -8.86
C LEU A 107 9.58 -19.77 -7.96
N ARG A 108 10.48 -18.90 -8.44
CA ARG A 108 11.63 -18.43 -7.65
C ARG A 108 11.16 -17.42 -6.59
N SER A 109 11.77 -17.45 -5.41
CA SER A 109 11.51 -16.52 -4.31
C SER A 109 11.70 -15.07 -4.77
N ALA A 110 10.73 -14.19 -4.45
CA ALA A 110 10.81 -12.77 -4.73
C ALA A 110 11.92 -12.13 -3.87
N THR A 111 13.06 -11.84 -4.49
CA THR A 111 14.23 -11.16 -3.92
C THR A 111 14.04 -9.65 -3.71
N ASN A 112 12.82 -9.11 -3.85
CA ASN A 112 12.56 -7.67 -3.80
C ASN A 112 11.94 -7.20 -2.48
N ARG A 113 12.10 -7.97 -1.38
CA ARG A 113 11.67 -7.55 -0.03
C ARG A 113 12.61 -6.54 0.63
N ASP A 114 13.78 -6.32 0.04
CA ASP A 114 14.83 -5.49 0.63
C ASP A 114 14.52 -4.00 0.49
N ALA A 115 13.93 -3.55 -0.63
CA ALA A 115 13.57 -2.15 -0.83
C ALA A 115 12.50 -1.69 0.17
N THR A 116 11.45 -2.51 0.38
CA THR A 116 10.40 -2.22 1.35
C THR A 116 10.92 -2.27 2.79
N GLY A 117 11.82 -3.20 3.11
CA GLY A 117 12.45 -3.28 4.43
C GLY A 117 13.33 -2.07 4.74
N ILE A 118 14.12 -1.60 3.77
CA ILE A 118 14.96 -0.40 3.90
C ILE A 118 14.10 0.86 4.09
N ILE A 119 13.01 1.00 3.34
CA ILE A 119 12.10 2.15 3.45
C ILE A 119 11.38 2.17 4.80
N VAL A 120 10.84 1.02 5.24
CA VAL A 120 10.13 0.91 6.52
C VAL A 120 11.08 1.14 7.70
N ASN A 121 12.29 0.56 7.66
CA ASN A 121 13.29 0.78 8.71
C ASN A 121 13.77 2.23 8.76
N SER A 122 13.95 2.88 7.61
CA SER A 122 14.32 4.30 7.53
C SER A 122 13.22 5.21 8.10
N PHE A 123 11.96 4.90 7.82
CA PHE A 123 10.81 5.63 8.36
C PHE A 123 10.69 5.46 9.88
N ILE A 124 10.83 4.24 10.39
CA ILE A 124 10.82 3.98 11.83
C ILE A 124 11.98 4.68 12.54
N LEU A 125 13.18 4.69 11.95
CA LEU A 125 14.34 5.38 12.52
C LEU A 125 14.15 6.91 12.53
N ALA A 126 13.53 7.48 11.48
CA ALA A 126 13.19 8.89 11.41
C ALA A 126 12.16 9.29 12.48
N LEU A 127 11.13 8.46 12.69
CA LEU A 127 10.14 8.66 13.75
C LEU A 127 10.77 8.59 15.15
N LYS A 128 11.63 7.59 15.40
CA LYS A 128 12.35 7.46 16.69
C LYS A 128 13.24 8.68 16.96
N LYS A 129 14.00 9.15 15.97
CA LYS A 129 14.84 10.35 16.10
C LYS A 129 14.00 11.61 16.39
N LYS A 130 12.88 11.79 15.67
CA LYS A 130 12.01 12.96 15.87
C LYS A 130 11.37 12.97 17.25
N MET A 131 10.96 11.81 17.76
CA MET A 131 10.41 11.70 19.11
C MET A 131 11.46 12.05 20.16
N MET A 132 12.69 11.53 20.05
CA MET A 132 13.76 11.81 21.00
C MET A 132 14.13 13.29 21.04
N ILE A 133 14.32 13.93 19.88
CA ILE A 133 14.58 15.38 19.79
C ILE A 133 13.44 16.19 20.43
N THR A 134 12.21 15.73 20.28
CA THR A 134 11.05 16.41 20.87
C THR A 134 11.03 16.27 22.39
N VAL A 135 11.32 15.07 22.91
CA VAL A 135 11.42 14.81 24.35
C VAL A 135 12.55 15.64 24.96
N ASP A 136 13.73 15.67 24.33
CA ASP A 136 14.88 16.46 24.80
C ASP A 136 14.56 17.96 24.81
N LYS A 137 13.84 18.45 23.80
CA LYS A 137 13.42 19.86 23.74
C LYS A 137 12.37 20.19 24.80
N CYS A 138 11.43 19.28 25.09
CA CYS A 138 10.47 19.44 26.17
C CYS A 138 11.16 19.42 27.54
N GLN A 139 12.14 18.54 27.75
CA GLN A 139 12.92 18.46 28.98
C GLN A 139 13.68 19.78 29.22
N SER A 140 14.33 20.31 28.19
CA SER A 140 15.09 21.57 28.26
C SER A 140 14.24 22.79 28.60
N ILE A 141 12.95 22.81 28.24
CA ILE A 141 12.05 23.93 28.55
C ILE A 141 11.63 23.88 30.02
N LEU A 142 11.41 22.68 30.58
CA LEU A 142 11.00 22.53 31.99
C LEU A 142 12.13 22.78 33.00
N THR A 143 13.41 22.70 32.61
CA THR A 143 14.56 22.94 33.50
C THR A 143 15.06 24.38 33.53
N THR A 144 14.40 25.34 32.87
CA THR A 144 14.81 26.75 32.96
C THR A 144 14.42 27.34 34.33
N PRO A 145 15.37 27.82 35.17
CA PRO A 145 15.03 28.43 36.45
C PRO A 145 14.33 29.77 36.22
N LYS A 146 13.12 29.96 36.79
CA LYS A 146 12.46 31.26 36.93
C LYS A 146 13.44 32.25 37.61
N LYS A 147 13.94 33.23 36.87
CA LYS A 147 14.59 34.40 37.48
C LYS A 147 13.49 35.20 38.19
N ASN A 148 13.38 35.00 39.50
CA ASN A 148 12.62 35.85 40.41
C ASN A 148 13.28 37.23 40.42
N GLU A 149 12.70 38.20 39.73
CA GLU A 149 12.98 39.61 39.97
C GLU A 149 12.39 40.00 41.32
N ARG A 150 13.18 39.85 42.39
CA ARG A 150 12.91 40.46 43.68
C ARG A 150 14.03 41.46 43.99
N SER A 151 13.58 42.67 44.32
CA SER A 151 14.22 43.73 45.10
C SER A 151 15.46 44.42 44.53
N ALA A 152 15.22 45.60 43.94
CA ALA A 152 16.00 46.80 44.26
C ALA A 152 15.09 48.04 44.14
N LEU A 153 14.27 48.27 45.17
CA LEU A 153 13.63 49.57 45.43
C LEU A 153 14.76 50.58 45.63
N LYS A 154 15.05 51.34 44.58
CA LYS A 154 15.94 52.49 44.65
C LYS A 154 15.13 53.63 45.30
N SER A 155 15.50 53.96 46.54
CA SER A 155 14.92 55.07 47.30
C SER A 155 15.07 56.39 46.54
N PRO A 156 14.00 57.17 46.38
CA PRO A 156 14.12 58.58 46.06
C PRO A 156 14.30 59.36 47.36
N ASP A 157 15.51 59.84 47.61
CA ASP A 157 15.73 60.85 48.64
C ASP A 157 14.98 62.13 48.21
N HIS A 158 13.94 62.47 48.96
CA HIS A 158 13.19 63.71 48.82
C HIS A 158 14.04 64.89 49.32
N ILE A 159 14.24 65.86 48.42
CA ILE A 159 14.25 67.33 48.57
C ILE A 159 14.25 67.86 50.02
N ILE A 160 15.10 68.85 50.35
CA ILE A 160 14.71 70.10 51.05
C ILE A 160 15.86 71.16 50.94
N PHE A 161 15.48 72.36 50.46
CA PHE A 161 16.07 73.73 50.47
C PHE A 161 17.54 73.98 50.05
#